data_AF-A0A5N7RVN8-F1
#
_entry.id   AF-A0A5N7RVN8-F1
#
_cell.length_a   1.000
_cell.length_b   1.000
_cell.length_c   1.000
_cell.angle_alpha   90.00
_cell.angle_beta   90.00
_cell.angle_gamma   90.00
#
_symmetry.space_group_name_H-M   'P 1'
#
loop_
_entity.id
_entity.type
_entity.pdbx_description
1 polymer ?
#
loop_
_entity_poly.entity_id
_entity_poly.type
_entity_poly.pdbx_seq_one_letter_code
_entity_poly.pdbx_strand_id
1 'polypeptide(L)'
;MMRGGRGGRGRAGRPWRTRAGDALLFSCGWQADIPPARLPPLSLVAGLAACEALSGLLGSGADGALALKWPNDVQWNTGKLAGILVETVAVPASGRMGLILGIGINLHGAAALSRALGREVADWARTGGADDPARLAAAVARSWHDAIAHYAAEGFGPFQTRFARWDALYGLPVRVMDNGRILFEGTARGVDESGKLLVHAADGPHAVTVGDISVRTAEA
;
A
#
# COMPACT_ATOMS: atom_id res chain seq x y z
N MET A 1 -13.24 -13.23 2.79
CA MET A 1 -13.06 -12.87 4.21
C MET A 1 -12.52 -14.09 4.95
N MET A 2 -11.25 -14.09 5.35
CA MET A 2 -10.70 -15.21 6.13
C MET A 2 -10.90 -14.94 7.63
N ARG A 3 -11.73 -15.74 8.29
CA ARG A 3 -11.81 -15.81 9.76
C ARG A 3 -10.82 -16.87 10.25
N GLY A 4 -9.73 -16.44 10.88
CA GLY A 4 -8.85 -17.31 11.66
C GLY A 4 -7.67 -17.94 10.92
N GLY A 5 -6.46 -17.58 11.37
CA GLY A 5 -5.44 -18.58 11.71
C GLY A 5 -4.81 -19.45 10.62
N ARG A 6 -4.77 -19.05 9.33
CA ARG A 6 -3.77 -19.59 8.39
C ARG A 6 -3.22 -18.51 7.45
N GLY A 7 -2.07 -17.97 7.85
CA GLY A 7 -1.01 -17.51 6.95
C GLY A 7 -1.27 -16.26 6.10
N GLY A 8 -1.85 -15.19 6.65
CA GLY A 8 -1.76 -13.89 5.99
C GLY A 8 -0.28 -13.54 5.73
N ARG A 9 0.07 -13.24 4.48
CA ARG A 9 1.43 -12.91 4.07
C ARG A 9 1.47 -11.44 3.64
N GLY A 10 2.52 -10.75 4.04
CA GLY A 10 2.95 -9.50 3.45
C GLY A 10 4.03 -9.73 2.38
N ARG A 11 4.55 -8.63 1.84
CA ARG A 11 5.62 -8.67 0.84
C ARG A 11 6.85 -9.44 1.33
N ALA A 12 7.55 -10.09 0.40
CA ALA A 12 8.75 -10.92 0.67
C ALA A 12 8.48 -12.04 1.69
N GLY A 13 7.25 -12.59 1.71
CA GLY A 13 6.88 -13.72 2.56
C GLY A 13 6.76 -13.42 4.06
N ARG A 14 6.86 -12.14 4.47
CA ARG A 14 6.77 -11.78 5.89
C ARG A 14 5.37 -12.10 6.43
N PRO A 15 5.23 -12.65 7.64
CA PRO A 15 3.91 -12.94 8.18
C PRO A 15 3.14 -11.65 8.47
N TRP A 16 1.87 -11.61 8.08
CA TRP A 16 0.91 -10.62 8.57
C TRP A 16 0.45 -11.05 9.97
N ARG A 17 0.94 -10.34 11.00
CA ARG A 17 0.64 -10.65 12.40
C ARG A 17 -0.66 -9.95 12.81
N THR A 18 -1.70 -10.74 13.11
CA THR A 18 -2.97 -10.26 13.66
C THR A 18 -3.58 -11.32 14.57
N ARG A 19 -4.38 -10.89 15.54
CA ARG A 19 -5.31 -11.79 16.24
C ARG A 19 -6.58 -11.97 15.40
N ALA A 20 -7.33 -13.04 15.67
CA ALA A 20 -8.62 -13.23 15.01
C ALA A 20 -9.59 -12.10 15.40
N GLY A 21 -10.22 -11.46 14.41
CA GLY A 21 -11.13 -10.34 14.62
C GLY A 21 -10.47 -8.95 14.61
N ASP A 22 -9.17 -8.86 14.88
CA ASP A 22 -8.45 -7.57 14.96
C ASP A 22 -8.07 -7.00 13.59
N ALA A 23 -8.23 -7.76 12.51
CA ALA A 23 -7.95 -7.30 11.15
C ALA A 23 -8.95 -7.84 10.13
N LEU A 24 -9.26 -7.00 9.14
CA LEU A 24 -9.95 -7.39 7.91
C LEU A 24 -8.91 -7.84 6.89
N LEU A 25 -9.01 -9.10 6.46
CA LEU A 25 -8.19 -9.67 5.39
C LEU A 25 -9.09 -10.11 4.23
N PHE A 26 -8.85 -9.54 3.05
CA PHE A 26 -9.50 -9.99 1.82
C PHE A 26 -8.62 -9.75 0.61
N SER A 27 -8.96 -10.45 -0.47
CA SER A 27 -8.34 -10.29 -1.78
C SER A 27 -9.40 -10.25 -2.86
N CYS A 28 -9.07 -9.56 -3.95
CA CYS A 28 -9.86 -9.51 -5.17
C CYS A 28 -8.99 -10.00 -6.34
N GLY A 29 -9.63 -10.64 -7.33
CA GLY A 29 -8.95 -11.22 -8.49
C GLY A 29 -9.44 -10.60 -9.79
N TRP A 30 -8.52 -10.32 -10.72
CA TRP A 30 -8.82 -9.82 -12.06
C TRP A 30 -8.06 -10.61 -13.11
N GLN A 31 -8.63 -10.67 -14.31
CA GLN A 31 -7.88 -10.91 -15.53
C GLN A 31 -7.74 -9.58 -16.25
N ALA A 32 -6.51 -9.08 -16.35
CA ALA A 32 -6.21 -7.84 -17.04
C ALA A 32 -4.96 -8.04 -17.91
N ASP A 33 -5.01 -7.54 -19.14
CA ASP A 33 -3.86 -7.58 -20.06
C ASP A 33 -2.91 -6.43 -19.75
N ILE A 34 -2.23 -6.53 -18.61
CA ILE A 34 -1.20 -5.58 -18.20
C ILE A 34 0.16 -6.20 -18.54
N PRO A 35 0.97 -5.55 -19.40
CA PRO A 35 2.31 -6.02 -19.72
C PRO A 35 3.18 -6.17 -18.46
N PRO A 36 4.08 -7.17 -18.39
CA PRO A 36 4.94 -7.38 -17.21
C PRO A 36 5.71 -6.12 -16.75
N ALA A 37 6.16 -5.29 -17.69
CA ALA A 37 6.87 -4.03 -17.40
C ALA A 37 6.02 -2.99 -16.64
N ARG A 38 4.68 -3.13 -16.66
CA ARG A 38 3.71 -2.25 -15.99
C ARG A 38 3.17 -2.85 -14.69
N LEU A 39 3.64 -4.02 -14.26
CA LEU A 39 3.22 -4.61 -12.99
C LEU A 39 3.79 -3.93 -11.74
N PRO A 40 5.05 -3.46 -11.69
CA PRO A 40 5.65 -2.96 -10.46
C PRO A 40 4.83 -1.88 -9.70
N PRO A 41 4.25 -0.85 -10.36
CA PRO A 41 3.50 0.18 -9.65
C PRO A 41 2.08 -0.25 -9.25
N LEU A 42 1.59 -1.44 -9.60
CA LEU A 42 0.23 -1.86 -9.26
C LEU A 42 -0.06 -1.86 -7.76
N SER A 43 0.95 -2.16 -6.93
CA SER A 43 0.79 -2.08 -5.47
C SER A 43 0.56 -0.64 -4.98
N LEU A 44 1.16 0.34 -5.66
CA LEU A 44 0.98 1.76 -5.39
C LEU A 44 -0.40 2.24 -5.87
N VAL A 45 -0.82 1.82 -7.07
CA VAL A 45 -2.16 2.08 -7.60
C VAL A 45 -3.24 1.53 -6.66
N ALA A 46 -3.07 0.28 -6.22
CA ALA A 46 -4.00 -0.35 -5.28
C ALA A 46 -3.99 0.32 -3.90
N GLY A 47 -2.82 0.77 -3.42
CA GLY A 47 -2.72 1.55 -2.18
C GLY A 47 -3.40 2.91 -2.27
N LEU A 48 -3.25 3.60 -3.39
CA LEU A 48 -3.86 4.91 -3.65
C LEU A 48 -5.39 4.78 -3.69
N ALA A 49 -5.90 3.83 -4.47
CA ALA A 49 -7.33 3.54 -4.54
C ALA A 49 -7.91 3.16 -3.16
N ALA A 50 -7.16 2.38 -2.36
CA ALA A 50 -7.57 2.08 -0.99
C ALA A 50 -7.61 3.34 -0.12
N CYS A 51 -6.64 4.26 -0.22
CA CYS A 51 -6.66 5.52 0.53
C CYS A 51 -7.88 6.37 0.17
N GLU A 52 -8.18 6.51 -1.12
CA GLU A 52 -9.34 7.28 -1.58
C GLU A 52 -10.66 6.67 -1.11
N ALA A 53 -10.79 5.34 -1.17
CA ALA A 53 -11.97 4.63 -0.68
C ALA A 53 -12.16 4.84 0.83
N LEU A 54 -11.10 4.66 1.62
CA LEU A 54 -11.14 4.78 3.07
C LEU A 54 -11.39 6.23 3.51
N SER A 55 -10.77 7.20 2.84
CA SER A 55 -11.04 8.62 3.06
C SER A 55 -12.51 8.97 2.76
N GLY A 56 -13.09 8.42 1.70
CA GLY A 56 -14.52 8.61 1.40
C GLY A 56 -15.46 8.10 2.49
N LEU A 57 -15.06 7.08 3.26
CA LEU A 57 -15.85 6.59 4.40
C LEU A 57 -15.71 7.49 5.65
N LEU A 58 -14.53 8.08 5.84
CA LEU A 58 -14.22 8.97 6.97
C LEU A 58 -14.72 10.41 6.76
N GLY A 59 -14.97 10.81 5.51
CA GLY A 59 -15.33 12.19 5.16
C GLY A 59 -14.20 13.16 5.52
N SER A 60 -14.56 14.33 6.06
CA SER A 60 -13.59 15.35 6.50
C SER A 60 -12.70 14.90 7.66
N GLY A 61 -13.06 13.82 8.36
CA GLY A 61 -12.23 13.24 9.43
C GLY A 61 -10.90 12.67 8.95
N ALA A 62 -10.74 12.39 7.65
CA ALA A 62 -9.50 11.85 7.09
C ALA A 62 -8.44 12.88 6.73
N ASP A 63 -8.78 14.17 6.68
CA ASP A 63 -7.91 15.19 6.09
C ASP A 63 -6.61 15.33 6.89
N GLY A 64 -5.49 15.08 6.20
CA GLY A 64 -4.13 15.15 6.75
C GLY A 64 -3.68 13.93 7.57
N ALA A 65 -4.59 13.03 7.97
CA ALA A 65 -4.25 11.86 8.77
C ALA A 65 -4.00 10.61 7.92
N LEU A 66 -4.77 10.39 6.85
CA LEU A 66 -4.58 9.22 5.99
C LEU A 66 -3.49 9.48 4.95
N ALA A 67 -2.52 8.57 4.83
CA ALA A 67 -1.42 8.68 3.87
C ALA A 67 -1.04 7.32 3.27
N LEU A 68 -0.32 7.34 2.16
CA LEU A 68 0.24 6.18 1.49
C LEU A 68 1.77 6.25 1.53
N LYS A 69 2.36 5.39 2.33
CA LYS A 69 3.80 5.18 2.31
C LYS A 69 4.16 4.26 1.15
N TRP A 70 4.98 4.80 0.26
CA TRP A 70 5.44 4.06 -0.90
C TRP A 70 6.12 2.73 -0.49
N PRO A 71 5.84 1.62 -1.20
CA PRO A 71 4.92 1.55 -2.33
C PRO A 71 3.51 1.07 -1.96
N ASN A 72 3.25 0.62 -0.73
CA ASN A 72 2.09 -0.25 -0.47
C ASN A 72 1.53 -0.21 0.96
N ASP A 73 1.97 0.73 1.80
CA ASP A 73 1.55 0.80 3.20
C ASP A 73 0.64 2.01 3.42
N VAL A 74 -0.64 1.77 3.70
CA VAL A 74 -1.58 2.82 4.09
C VAL A 74 -1.34 3.14 5.56
N GLN A 75 -1.19 4.42 5.87
CA GLN A 75 -0.93 4.93 7.20
C GLN A 75 -2.06 5.82 7.69
N TRP A 76 -2.25 5.83 9.00
CA TRP A 76 -3.00 6.84 9.71
C TRP A 76 -2.06 7.55 10.67
N ASN A 77 -1.87 8.85 10.48
CA ASN A 77 -0.72 9.61 10.95
C ASN A 77 0.57 8.89 10.52
N THR A 78 1.42 8.50 11.47
CA THR A 78 2.67 7.77 11.25
C THR A 78 2.51 6.25 11.37
N GLY A 79 1.39 5.78 11.93
CA GLY A 79 1.11 4.36 12.16
C GLY A 79 0.61 3.61 10.93
N LYS A 80 1.11 2.40 10.69
CA LYS A 80 0.61 1.54 9.60
C LYS A 80 -0.83 1.08 9.90
N LEU A 81 -1.78 1.49 9.07
CA LEU A 81 -3.19 1.10 9.14
C LEU A 81 -3.49 -0.14 8.30
N ALA A 82 -2.98 -0.17 7.07
CA ALA A 82 -3.16 -1.28 6.16
C ALA A 82 -1.91 -1.57 5.32
N GLY A 83 -1.85 -2.77 4.75
CA GLY A 83 -0.81 -3.13 3.79
C GLY A 83 -1.41 -3.82 2.59
N ILE A 84 -0.93 -3.44 1.41
CA ILE A 84 -1.34 -4.00 0.13
C ILE A 84 -0.32 -5.04 -0.34
N LEU A 85 -0.83 -6.13 -0.91
CA LEU A 85 -0.04 -7.13 -1.63
C LEU A 85 -0.65 -7.31 -3.02
N VAL A 86 0.21 -7.33 -4.04
CA VAL A 86 -0.20 -7.67 -5.41
C VAL A 86 0.59 -8.88 -5.84
N GLU A 87 -0.11 -9.92 -6.28
CA GLU A 87 0.47 -11.15 -6.79
C GLU A 87 -0.05 -11.42 -8.19
N THR A 88 0.82 -11.97 -9.04
CA THR A 88 0.46 -12.44 -10.38
C THR A 88 0.36 -13.95 -10.37
N VAL A 89 -0.67 -14.50 -11.01
CA VAL A 89 -0.85 -15.94 -11.17
C VAL A 89 -0.99 -16.27 -12.65
N ALA A 90 -0.37 -17.36 -13.13
CA ALA A 90 -0.68 -17.87 -14.46
C ALA A 90 -2.12 -18.40 -14.47
N VAL A 91 -2.87 -18.14 -15.54
CA VAL A 91 -4.22 -18.68 -15.74
C VAL A 91 -4.19 -19.61 -16.96
N PRO A 92 -3.83 -20.91 -16.78
CA PRO A 92 -3.54 -21.82 -17.88
C PRO A 92 -4.66 -21.93 -18.91
N ALA A 93 -5.92 -21.92 -18.45
CA ALA A 93 -7.10 -22.05 -19.31
C ALA A 93 -7.26 -20.89 -20.32
N SER A 94 -6.67 -19.73 -20.06
CA SER A 94 -6.76 -18.55 -20.92
C SER A 94 -5.43 -18.17 -21.58
N GLY A 95 -4.32 -18.77 -21.14
CA GLY A 95 -2.97 -18.32 -21.50
C GLY A 95 -2.60 -16.93 -20.96
N ARG A 96 -3.47 -16.31 -20.13
CA ARG A 96 -3.29 -14.96 -19.59
C ARG A 96 -2.76 -15.00 -18.16
N MET A 97 -2.34 -13.83 -17.69
CA MET A 97 -1.94 -13.59 -16.31
C MET A 97 -3.13 -13.06 -15.52
N GLY A 98 -3.36 -13.64 -14.35
CA GLY A 98 -4.30 -13.13 -13.35
C GLY A 98 -3.59 -12.24 -12.34
N LEU A 99 -4.32 -11.27 -11.81
CA LEU A 99 -3.88 -10.37 -10.75
C LEU A 99 -4.68 -10.65 -9.50
N ILE A 100 -4.00 -10.78 -8.36
CA ILE A 100 -4.61 -10.91 -7.05
C ILE A 100 -4.14 -9.72 -6.20
N LEU A 101 -5.06 -8.80 -5.88
CA LEU A 101 -4.78 -7.73 -4.92
C LEU A 101 -5.33 -8.16 -3.56
N GLY A 102 -4.45 -8.22 -2.57
CA GLY A 102 -4.79 -8.47 -1.17
C GLY A 102 -4.58 -7.22 -0.32
N ILE A 103 -5.44 -7.03 0.67
CA ILE A 103 -5.28 -6.01 1.70
C ILE A 103 -5.52 -6.61 3.08
N GLY A 104 -4.65 -6.22 4.02
CA GLY A 104 -4.91 -6.37 5.44
C GLY A 104 -5.11 -5.01 6.08
N ILE A 105 -6.28 -4.77 6.67
CA ILE A 105 -6.60 -3.55 7.42
C ILE A 105 -6.67 -3.91 8.90
N ASN A 106 -5.90 -3.22 9.75
CA ASN A 106 -6.03 -3.34 11.19
C ASN A 106 -7.34 -2.68 11.62
N LEU A 107 -8.23 -3.43 12.27
CA LEU A 107 -9.51 -2.94 12.78
C LEU A 107 -9.39 -2.50 14.24
N HIS A 108 -8.65 -3.27 15.04
CA HIS A 108 -8.44 -3.04 16.47
C HIS A 108 -7.03 -3.46 16.90
N GLY A 109 -6.67 -3.18 18.16
CA GLY A 109 -5.50 -3.75 18.81
C GLY A 109 -4.16 -3.09 18.47
N ALA A 110 -4.17 -1.92 17.82
CA ALA A 110 -2.97 -1.24 17.35
C ALA A 110 -1.92 -0.98 18.44
N ALA A 111 -2.33 -0.61 19.65
CA ALA A 111 -1.37 -0.35 20.74
C ALA A 111 -0.61 -1.61 21.20
N ALA A 112 -1.29 -2.76 21.26
CA ALA A 112 -0.64 -4.02 21.61
C ALA A 112 0.28 -4.46 20.47
N LEU A 113 -0.17 -4.32 19.22
CA LEU A 113 0.61 -4.68 18.05
C LEU A 113 1.83 -3.77 17.87
N SER A 114 1.71 -2.47 18.17
CA SER A 114 2.82 -1.52 18.13
C SER A 114 3.95 -1.92 19.09
N ARG A 115 3.59 -2.23 20.35
CA ARG A 115 4.56 -2.73 21.35
C ARG A 115 5.23 -4.03 20.92
N ALA A 116 4.47 -4.97 20.36
CA ALA A 116 4.99 -6.26 19.93
C ALA A 116 5.91 -6.16 18.69
N LEU A 117 5.69 -5.19 17.81
CA LEU A 117 6.47 -5.00 16.59
C LEU A 117 7.60 -3.98 16.71
N GLY A 118 7.63 -3.20 17.80
CA GLY A 118 8.62 -2.12 17.98
C GLY A 118 8.49 -1.00 16.94
N ARG A 119 7.28 -0.77 16.42
CA ARG A 119 6.99 0.29 15.45
C ARG A 119 5.54 0.72 15.56
N GLU A 120 5.22 1.90 15.04
CA GLU A 120 3.87 2.42 15.11
C GLU A 120 2.90 1.68 14.17
N VAL A 121 1.76 1.31 14.74
CA VAL A 121 0.63 0.70 14.05
C VAL A 121 -0.60 1.53 14.37
N ALA A 122 -1.46 1.72 13.38
CA ALA A 122 -2.79 2.30 13.55
C ALA A 122 -3.86 1.24 13.31
N ASP A 123 -5.07 1.49 13.81
CA ASP A 123 -6.26 0.67 13.57
C ASP A 123 -7.48 1.53 13.23
N TRP A 124 -8.44 0.93 12.52
CA TRP A 124 -9.63 1.62 12.02
C TRP A 124 -10.49 2.20 13.14
N ALA A 125 -10.61 1.50 14.28
CA ALA A 125 -11.42 1.98 15.39
C ALA A 125 -10.94 3.33 15.97
N ARG A 126 -9.66 3.68 15.79
CA ARG A 126 -9.08 4.95 16.26
C ARG A 126 -9.13 6.08 15.24
N THR A 127 -9.60 5.83 14.02
CA THR A 127 -9.76 6.88 12.99
C THR A 127 -11.04 7.69 13.18
N GLY A 128 -11.91 7.28 14.13
CA GLY A 128 -13.26 7.81 14.28
C GLY A 128 -14.28 7.13 13.35
N GLY A 129 -13.84 6.19 12.49
CA GLY A 129 -14.73 5.36 11.69
C GLY A 129 -15.49 4.34 12.54
N ALA A 130 -16.79 4.17 12.26
CA ALA A 130 -17.66 3.18 12.92
C ALA A 130 -18.13 2.07 11.95
N ASP A 131 -17.49 1.96 10.80
CA ASP A 131 -17.92 1.08 9.72
C ASP A 131 -17.72 -0.41 10.02
N ASP A 132 -18.69 -1.21 9.62
CA ASP A 132 -18.57 -2.67 9.59
C ASP A 132 -17.50 -3.11 8.55
N PRO A 133 -16.70 -4.15 8.83
CA PRO A 133 -15.69 -4.66 7.91
C PRO A 133 -16.20 -5.00 6.49
N ALA A 134 -17.47 -5.37 6.32
CA ALA A 134 -18.02 -5.59 4.98
C ALA A 134 -18.13 -4.29 4.19
N ARG A 135 -18.46 -3.16 4.84
CA ARG A 135 -18.50 -1.84 4.19
C ARG A 135 -17.12 -1.39 3.75
N LEU A 136 -16.09 -1.62 4.59
CA LEU A 136 -14.69 -1.36 4.24
C LEU A 136 -14.26 -2.19 3.02
N ALA A 137 -14.51 -3.50 3.06
CA ALA A 137 -14.17 -4.40 1.96
C ALA A 137 -14.86 -3.98 0.65
N ALA A 138 -16.15 -3.66 0.71
CA ALA A 138 -16.93 -3.27 -0.46
C ALA A 138 -16.47 -1.94 -1.06
N ALA A 139 -16.12 -0.95 -0.22
CA ALA A 139 -15.61 0.34 -0.67
C ALA A 139 -14.25 0.19 -1.38
N VAL A 140 -13.31 -0.53 -0.76
CA VAL A 140 -11.99 -0.77 -1.35
C VAL A 140 -12.08 -1.62 -2.61
N ALA A 141 -12.90 -2.68 -2.63
CA ALA A 141 -13.07 -3.53 -3.81
C ALA A 141 -13.65 -2.76 -5.02
N ARG A 142 -14.62 -1.86 -4.80
CA ARG A 142 -15.15 -0.99 -5.87
C ARG A 142 -14.08 -0.04 -6.39
N SER A 143 -13.37 0.64 -5.48
CA SER A 143 -12.30 1.56 -5.90
C SER A 143 -11.17 0.84 -6.65
N TRP A 144 -10.81 -0.38 -6.25
CA TRP A 144 -9.87 -1.21 -7.00
C TRP A 144 -10.38 -1.60 -8.38
N HIS A 145 -11.66 -1.94 -8.53
CA HIS A 145 -12.24 -2.25 -9.83
C HIS A 145 -12.03 -1.09 -10.82
N ASP A 146 -12.38 0.12 -10.40
CA ASP A 146 -12.25 1.33 -11.24
C ASP A 146 -10.77 1.67 -11.50
N ALA A 147 -9.93 1.58 -10.46
CA ALA A 147 -8.51 1.91 -10.57
C ALA A 147 -7.76 0.94 -11.49
N ILE A 148 -8.05 -0.37 -11.43
CA ILE A 148 -7.41 -1.36 -12.31
C ILE A 148 -7.85 -1.16 -13.76
N ALA A 149 -9.13 -0.85 -14.01
CA ALA A 149 -9.61 -0.56 -15.36
C ALA A 149 -8.91 0.67 -15.96
N HIS A 150 -8.85 1.77 -15.20
CA HIS A 150 -8.17 3.00 -15.63
C HIS A 150 -6.66 2.78 -15.80
N TYR A 151 -6.02 2.04 -14.89
CA TYR A 151 -4.60 1.71 -14.99
C TYR A 151 -4.29 0.86 -16.22
N ALA A 152 -5.13 -0.11 -16.56
CA ALA A 152 -4.94 -0.92 -17.75
C ALA A 152 -4.97 -0.07 -19.02
N ALA A 153 -5.94 0.86 -19.10
CA ALA A 153 -6.12 1.73 -20.26
C ALA A 153 -5.01 2.79 -20.39
N GLU A 154 -4.65 3.48 -19.31
CA GLU A 154 -3.89 4.74 -19.38
C GLU A 154 -2.50 4.68 -18.72
N GLY A 155 -2.21 3.61 -17.97
CA GLY A 155 -0.94 3.47 -17.25
C GLY A 155 -0.90 4.27 -15.95
N PHE A 156 0.31 4.58 -15.47
CA PHE A 156 0.50 5.18 -14.14
C PHE A 156 0.37 6.71 -14.14
N GLY A 157 0.58 7.40 -15.27
CA GLY A 157 0.58 8.86 -15.35
C GLY A 157 -0.58 9.55 -14.61
N PRO A 158 -1.86 9.18 -14.83
CA PRO A 158 -2.99 9.76 -14.11
C PRO A 158 -2.96 9.56 -12.58
N PHE A 159 -2.30 8.50 -12.11
CA PHE A 159 -2.15 8.19 -10.69
C PHE A 159 -1.03 8.99 -10.01
N GLN A 160 -0.03 9.47 -10.77
CA GLN A 160 1.07 10.27 -10.24
C GLN A 160 0.55 11.55 -9.55
N THR A 161 -0.32 12.30 -10.24
CA THR A 161 -0.92 13.54 -9.70
C THR A 161 -1.77 13.27 -8.47
N ARG A 162 -2.52 12.16 -8.48
CA ARG A 162 -3.37 11.74 -7.35
C ARG A 162 -2.53 11.32 -6.14
N PHE A 163 -1.41 10.63 -6.38
CA PHE A 163 -0.51 10.16 -5.34
C PHE A 163 0.08 11.31 -4.50
N ALA A 164 0.37 12.46 -5.12
CA ALA A 164 0.94 13.62 -4.41
C ALA A 164 0.12 14.06 -3.19
N ARG A 165 -1.22 13.90 -3.22
CA ARG A 165 -2.09 14.18 -2.07
C ARG A 165 -1.85 13.26 -0.87
N TRP A 166 -1.44 12.02 -1.13
CA TRP A 166 -1.33 10.95 -0.15
C TRP A 166 0.11 10.60 0.21
N ASP A 167 1.11 11.20 -0.44
CA ASP A 167 2.50 10.79 -0.29
C ASP A 167 3.03 11.00 1.13
N ALA A 168 3.17 9.90 1.87
CA ALA A 168 3.65 9.94 3.26
C ALA A 168 5.15 10.25 3.37
N LEU A 169 5.90 10.19 2.26
CA LEU A 169 7.36 10.37 2.25
C LEU A 169 7.79 11.72 1.68
N TYR A 170 6.89 12.48 1.03
CA TYR A 170 7.28 13.70 0.33
C TYR A 170 8.03 14.69 1.24
N GLY A 171 9.21 15.11 0.79
CA GLY A 171 10.05 16.07 1.52
C GLY A 171 10.78 15.49 2.74
N LEU A 172 10.54 14.22 3.11
CA LEU A 172 11.20 13.59 4.25
C LEU A 172 12.56 12.99 3.85
N PRO A 173 13.54 12.96 4.77
CA PRO A 173 14.76 12.21 4.58
C PRO A 173 14.45 10.71 4.63
N VAL A 174 14.96 9.97 3.65
CA VAL A 174 14.73 8.54 3.49
C VAL A 174 16.03 7.78 3.25
N ARG A 175 16.07 6.56 3.75
CA ARG A 175 17.09 5.55 3.50
C ARG A 175 16.53 4.50 2.56
N VAL A 176 17.21 4.28 1.46
CA VAL A 176 16.93 3.20 0.53
C VAL A 176 17.79 2.01 0.93
N MET A 177 17.16 0.87 1.22
CA MET A 177 17.83 -0.28 1.80
C MET A 177 17.62 -1.54 0.97
N ASP A 178 18.67 -2.32 0.75
CA ASP A 178 18.61 -3.68 0.21
C ASP A 178 19.15 -4.67 1.25
N ASN A 179 18.39 -5.73 1.54
CA ASN A 179 18.77 -6.78 2.48
C ASN A 179 19.34 -6.28 3.82
N GLY A 180 18.83 -5.15 4.32
CA GLY A 180 19.23 -4.53 5.58
C GLY A 180 20.43 -3.57 5.49
N ARG A 181 21.08 -3.47 4.32
CA ARG A 181 22.15 -2.50 4.05
C ARG A 181 21.56 -1.23 3.44
N ILE A 182 22.07 -0.08 3.87
CA ILE A 182 21.73 1.21 3.26
C ILE A 182 22.48 1.29 1.92
N LEU A 183 21.73 1.42 0.82
CA LEU A 183 22.31 1.65 -0.50
C LEU A 183 22.69 3.12 -0.66
N PHE A 184 21.75 4.01 -0.34
CA PHE A 184 21.93 5.46 -0.32
C PHE A 184 20.83 6.13 0.52
N GLU A 185 21.02 7.41 0.79
CA GLU A 185 20.10 8.25 1.54
C GLU A 185 19.84 9.56 0.78
N GLY A 186 18.69 10.16 1.00
CA GLY A 186 18.33 11.43 0.38
C GLY A 186 16.95 11.90 0.80
N THR A 187 16.41 12.90 0.09
CA THR A 187 15.06 13.39 0.33
C THR A 187 14.09 12.83 -0.70
N ALA A 188 12.98 12.25 -0.26
CA ALA A 188 11.94 11.78 -1.18
C ALA A 188 11.22 12.95 -1.87
N ARG A 189 10.94 12.80 -3.16
CA ARG A 189 10.41 13.84 -4.06
C ARG A 189 9.21 13.35 -4.88
N GLY A 190 8.40 12.46 -4.30
CA GLY A 190 7.26 11.87 -5.00
C GLY A 190 7.67 10.72 -5.91
N VAL A 191 6.84 10.45 -6.92
CA VAL A 191 7.06 9.37 -7.87
C VAL A 191 7.11 9.89 -9.31
N ASP A 192 7.79 9.16 -10.20
CA ASP A 192 7.77 9.43 -11.64
C ASP A 192 6.50 8.90 -12.33
N GLU A 193 6.39 9.12 -13.63
CA GLU A 193 5.27 8.67 -14.48
C GLU A 193 5.14 7.14 -14.57
N SER A 194 6.12 6.39 -14.06
CA SER A 194 6.11 4.92 -13.97
C SER A 194 5.85 4.39 -12.56
N GLY A 195 5.73 5.29 -11.57
CA GLY A 195 5.49 4.97 -10.16
C GLY A 195 6.74 4.63 -9.36
N LYS A 196 7.93 4.93 -9.88
CA LYS A 196 9.19 4.81 -9.13
C LYS A 196 9.31 5.96 -8.15
N LEU A 197 9.76 5.69 -6.93
CA LEU A 197 10.03 6.74 -5.94
C LEU A 197 11.27 7.54 -6.36
N LEU A 198 11.14 8.86 -6.41
CA LEU A 198 12.24 9.77 -6.68
C LEU A 198 12.90 10.17 -5.36
N VAL A 199 14.21 10.01 -5.28
CA VAL A 199 15.01 10.37 -4.09
C VAL A 199 16.15 11.26 -4.54
N HIS A 200 16.22 12.48 -4.02
CA HIS A 200 17.36 13.37 -4.21
C HIS A 200 18.43 13.08 -3.16
N ALA A 201 19.49 12.38 -3.58
CA ALA A 201 20.67 12.10 -2.78
C ALA A 201 21.79 13.12 -3.07
N ALA A 202 22.91 13.02 -2.35
CA ALA A 202 24.04 13.94 -2.51
C ALA A 202 24.73 13.82 -3.89
N ASP A 203 24.67 12.65 -4.51
CA ASP A 203 25.22 12.35 -5.84
C ASP A 203 24.22 12.59 -6.98
N GLY A 204 22.97 12.97 -6.66
CA GLY A 204 21.95 13.32 -7.64
C GLY A 204 20.59 12.62 -7.41
N PRO A 205 19.67 12.74 -8.38
CA PRO A 205 18.37 12.08 -8.32
C PRO A 205 18.48 10.58 -8.64
N HIS A 206 17.85 9.75 -7.80
CA HIS A 206 17.69 8.32 -8.00
C HIS A 206 16.21 7.94 -8.15
N ALA A 207 15.92 6.99 -9.05
CA ALA A 207 14.59 6.43 -9.22
C ALA A 207 14.54 4.99 -8.68
N VAL A 208 13.67 4.76 -7.71
CA VAL A 208 13.56 3.54 -6.91
C VAL A 208 12.36 2.71 -7.37
N THR A 209 12.60 1.48 -7.80
CA THR A 209 11.56 0.56 -8.29
C THR A 209 11.03 -0.36 -7.17
N VAL A 210 9.76 -0.75 -7.26
CA VAL A 210 9.16 -1.74 -6.36
C VAL A 210 9.82 -3.11 -6.58
N GLY A 211 10.32 -3.72 -5.51
CA GLY A 211 10.84 -5.10 -5.53
C GLY A 211 12.26 -5.22 -5.00
N ASP A 212 13.12 -4.24 -5.27
CA ASP A 212 14.54 -4.33 -4.98
C ASP A 212 14.90 -3.90 -3.55
N ILE A 213 14.03 -3.11 -2.90
CA ILE A 213 14.43 -2.30 -1.76
C ILE A 213 13.31 -1.97 -0.76
N SER A 214 13.72 -1.65 0.46
CA SER A 214 12.92 -1.11 1.55
C SER A 214 13.25 0.37 1.72
N VAL A 215 12.23 1.22 1.81
CA VAL A 215 12.39 2.65 2.10
C VAL A 215 11.97 2.94 3.54
N ARG A 216 12.84 3.59 4.30
CA ARG A 216 12.56 4.02 5.68
C ARG A 216 12.84 5.50 5.82
N THR A 217 12.07 6.20 6.64
CA THR A 217 12.43 7.54 7.08
C THR A 217 13.76 7.44 7.84
N ALA A 218 14.68 8.36 7.56
CA ALA A 218 15.84 8.52 8.44
C ALA A 218 15.32 9.25 9.69
N GLU A 219 15.32 8.57 10.84
CA GLU A 219 15.19 9.30 12.11
C GLU A 219 16.39 10.24 12.23
N ALA A 220 16.15 11.47 12.70
CA ALA A 220 17.18 12.44 13.03
C ALA A 220 17.96 11.99 14.27
#